data_AF-A0A7S7UC09-F1
#
_entry.id   AF-A0A7S7UC09-F1
#
_cell.length_a   1.000
_cell.length_b   1.000
_cell.length_c   1.000
_cell.angle_alpha   90.00
_cell.angle_beta   90.00
_cell.angle_gamma   90.00
#
_symmetry.space_group_name_H-M   'P 1'
#
loop_
_entity.id
_entity.type
_entity.pdbx_description
1 polymer ?
#
loop_
_entity_poly.entity_id
_entity_poly.type
_entity_poly.pdbx_seq_one_letter_code
_entity_poly.pdbx_strand_id
1 'polypeptide(L)'
;MPTNRSSEVYYPGQQQTRDRKERFKELNDFVMAKGGWITSIPGAAEVTMECLPGSTLPHSLQGLGYDVVEIGEGVRILTNAIVEHFVVVVGAALEPLTAGSTRPVALTVTHAGVAKVRRYGLNLYRGS
;
A
#
# COMPACT_ATOMS: atom_id res chain seq x y z
N MET A 1 33.17 20.37 43.42
CA MET A 1 32.64 19.35 42.49
C MET A 1 31.15 19.62 42.27
N PRO A 2 30.72 20.37 41.25
CA PRO A 2 29.29 20.49 40.96
C PRO A 2 28.84 19.30 40.11
N THR A 3 27.80 18.61 40.56
CA THR A 3 27.12 17.53 39.86
C THR A 3 26.24 18.10 38.75
N ASN A 4 26.48 17.64 37.53
CA ASN A 4 25.70 17.97 36.33
C ASN A 4 24.31 17.31 36.45
N ARG A 5 23.30 18.08 36.87
CA ARG A 5 21.89 17.71 36.66
C ARG A 5 21.53 18.06 35.23
N SER A 6 21.61 17.08 34.34
CA SER A 6 21.00 17.15 33.01
C SER A 6 19.50 17.40 33.19
N SER A 7 19.07 18.64 33.02
CA SER A 7 17.66 18.98 32.89
C SER A 7 17.15 18.36 31.60
N GLU A 8 16.40 17.27 31.73
CA GLU A 8 15.62 16.68 30.67
C GLU A 8 14.63 17.75 30.19
N VAL A 9 14.92 18.33 29.03
CA VAL A 9 14.13 19.43 28.46
C VAL A 9 12.78 18.85 28.04
N TYR A 10 11.74 19.16 28.81
CA TYR A 10 10.37 18.80 28.48
C TYR A 10 9.87 19.65 27.30
N TYR A 11 9.67 19.00 26.15
CA TYR A 11 9.02 19.60 24.99
C TYR A 11 7.55 19.14 24.93
N PRO A 12 6.59 19.96 25.37
CA PRO A 12 5.17 19.62 25.21
C PRO A 12 4.84 19.46 23.72
N GLY A 13 4.41 18.25 23.32
CA GLY A 13 4.06 17.90 21.94
C GLY A 13 4.81 16.69 21.35
N GLN A 14 5.97 16.30 21.91
CA GLN A 14 6.76 15.16 21.41
C GLN A 14 6.07 13.80 21.66
N GLN A 15 5.43 13.60 22.82
CA GLN A 15 4.72 12.35 23.15
C GLN A 15 3.48 12.11 22.27
N GLN A 16 2.62 13.12 22.08
CA GLN A 16 1.47 13.03 21.15
C GLN A 16 1.92 12.77 19.70
N THR A 17 3.07 13.30 19.31
CA THR A 17 3.65 13.09 17.97
C THR A 17 4.17 11.66 17.80
N ARG A 18 4.76 11.08 18.85
CA ARG A 18 5.26 9.70 18.84
C ARG A 18 4.12 8.69 18.74
N ASP A 19 3.09 8.84 19.57
CA ASP A 19 1.90 7.96 19.53
C ASP A 19 1.19 8.02 18.17
N ARG A 20 1.12 9.21 17.56
CA ARG A 20 0.51 9.37 16.24
C ARG A 20 1.34 8.70 15.13
N LYS A 21 2.67 8.78 15.20
CA LYS A 21 3.56 8.14 14.22
C LYS A 21 3.51 6.62 14.32
N GLU A 22 3.52 6.09 15.54
CA GLU A 22 3.42 4.64 15.77
C GLU A 22 2.07 4.11 15.26
N ARG A 23 0.95 4.75 15.58
CA ARG A 23 -0.38 4.40 15.04
C ARG A 23 -0.45 4.48 13.52
N PHE A 24 0.16 5.51 12.92
CA PHE A 24 0.18 5.64 11.46
C PHE A 24 1.01 4.53 10.82
N LYS A 25 2.13 4.14 11.45
CA LYS A 25 2.94 3.02 11.00
C LYS A 25 2.13 1.72 11.03
N GLU A 26 1.45 1.42 12.13
CA GLU A 26 0.61 0.23 12.26
C GLU A 26 -0.51 0.19 11.20
N LEU A 27 -1.18 1.33 10.99
CA LEU A 27 -2.21 1.45 9.95
C LEU A 27 -1.62 1.22 8.55
N ASN A 28 -0.46 1.81 8.25
CA ASN A 28 0.21 1.63 6.98
C ASN A 28 0.63 0.18 6.76
N ASP A 29 1.21 -0.47 7.77
CA ASP A 29 1.62 -1.87 7.71
C ASP A 29 0.39 -2.77 7.46
N PHE A 30 -0.73 -2.52 8.14
CA PHE A 30 -1.98 -3.24 7.93
C PHE A 30 -2.54 -3.07 6.52
N VAL A 31 -2.57 -1.83 6.02
CA VAL A 31 -3.06 -1.50 4.67
C VAL A 31 -2.19 -2.16 3.60
N MET A 32 -0.87 -2.03 3.70
CA MET A 32 0.06 -2.65 2.75
C MET A 32 0.00 -4.17 2.77
N ALA A 33 -0.12 -4.79 3.95
CA ALA A 33 -0.25 -6.25 4.08
C ALA A 33 -1.50 -6.80 3.38
N LYS A 34 -2.53 -5.96 3.18
CA LYS A 34 -3.77 -6.28 2.46
C LYS A 34 -3.77 -5.76 1.01
N GLY A 35 -2.62 -5.37 0.48
CA GLY A 35 -2.47 -4.92 -0.91
C GLY A 35 -3.10 -3.55 -1.18
N GLY A 36 -3.27 -2.71 -0.16
CA GLY A 36 -3.65 -1.31 -0.30
C GLY A 36 -2.46 -0.37 -0.11
N TRP A 37 -2.71 0.92 -0.33
CA TRP A 37 -1.71 1.97 -0.20
C TRP A 37 -2.30 3.15 0.58
N ILE A 38 -1.51 3.74 1.47
CA ILE A 38 -1.86 5.01 2.10
C ILE A 38 -1.14 6.13 1.37
N THR A 39 -1.87 7.18 1.03
CA THR A 39 -1.35 8.40 0.42
C THR A 39 -1.70 9.61 1.29
N SER A 40 -0.68 10.35 1.71
CA SER A 40 -0.82 11.62 2.40
C SER A 40 -0.03 12.65 1.62
N ILE A 41 -0.70 13.66 1.09
CA ILE A 41 -0.02 14.79 0.45
C ILE A 41 0.44 15.73 1.58
N PRO A 42 1.70 16.20 1.58
CA PRO A 42 2.13 17.20 2.56
C PRO A 42 1.18 18.41 2.58
N GLY A 43 0.68 18.77 3.77
CA GLY A 43 -0.28 19.86 3.95
C GLY A 43 -1.75 19.49 3.72
N ALA A 44 -2.06 18.28 3.24
CA ALA A 44 -3.44 17.79 3.21
C ALA A 44 -3.89 17.42 4.64
N ALA A 45 -5.09 17.87 5.02
CA ALA A 45 -5.70 17.52 6.30
C ALA A 45 -6.17 16.06 6.36
N GLU A 46 -6.42 15.46 5.18
CA GLU A 46 -6.99 14.13 5.03
C GLU A 46 -5.94 13.13 4.54
N VAL A 47 -6.01 11.93 5.09
CA VAL A 47 -5.26 10.78 4.58
C VAL A 47 -6.15 10.03 3.63
N THR A 48 -5.58 9.59 2.51
CA THR A 48 -6.29 8.78 1.52
C THR A 48 -5.74 7.37 1.52
N MET A 49 -6.60 6.41 1.22
CA MET A 49 -6.22 5.03 0.96
C MET A 49 -6.67 4.63 -0.43
N GLU A 50 -5.85 3.84 -1.08
CA GLU A 50 -6.16 3.23 -2.36
C GLU A 50 -6.11 1.71 -2.24
N CYS A 51 -6.99 1.01 -2.94
CA CYS A 51 -6.93 -0.44 -3.05
C CYS A 51 -7.47 -0.91 -4.41
N LEU A 52 -7.12 -2.14 -4.80
CA LEU A 52 -7.68 -2.73 -6.02
C LEU A 52 -9.22 -2.90 -5.90
N PRO A 53 -9.95 -2.83 -7.02
CA PRO A 53 -11.38 -3.13 -7.04
C PRO A 53 -11.67 -4.51 -6.44
N GLY A 54 -12.72 -4.60 -5.63
CA GLY A 54 -13.11 -5.83 -4.94
C GLY A 54 -12.29 -6.16 -3.68
N SER A 55 -11.32 -5.31 -3.28
CA SER A 55 -10.63 -5.48 -2.00
C SER A 55 -11.58 -5.40 -0.81
N THR A 56 -11.38 -6.25 0.19
CA THR A 56 -12.10 -6.24 1.47
C THR A 56 -11.52 -5.26 2.49
N LEU A 57 -10.47 -4.53 2.11
CA LEU A 57 -9.75 -3.60 2.98
C LEU A 57 -10.65 -2.47 3.53
N PRO A 58 -11.52 -1.80 2.75
CA PRO A 58 -12.41 -0.76 3.28
C PRO A 58 -13.30 -1.28 4.42
N HIS A 59 -13.90 -2.47 4.23
CA HIS A 59 -14.73 -3.09 5.25
C HIS A 59 -13.92 -3.53 6.48
N SER A 60 -12.69 -4.03 6.28
CA SER A 60 -11.80 -4.38 7.38
C SER A 60 -11.45 -3.16 8.24
N LEU A 61 -11.20 -2.00 7.62
CA LEU A 61 -10.91 -0.76 8.33
C LEU A 61 -12.13 -0.18 9.04
N GLN A 62 -13.31 -0.26 8.43
CA GLN A 62 -14.58 0.06 9.10
C GLN A 62 -14.80 -0.82 10.34
N GLY A 63 -14.51 -2.13 10.25
CA GLY A 63 -14.56 -3.04 11.40
C GLY A 63 -13.56 -2.70 12.50
N LEU A 64 -12.47 -2.01 12.17
CA LEU A 64 -11.53 -1.43 13.12
C LEU A 64 -11.94 -0.03 13.61
N GLY A 65 -13.13 0.45 13.27
CA GLY A 65 -13.68 1.73 13.70
C GLY A 65 -13.09 2.95 13.01
N TYR A 66 -12.45 2.78 11.84
CA TYR A 66 -12.09 3.92 10.99
C TYR A 66 -13.32 4.36 10.18
N ASP A 67 -13.46 5.67 9.99
CA ASP A 67 -14.40 6.20 9.00
C ASP A 67 -13.73 6.15 7.62
N VAL A 68 -14.38 5.42 6.71
CA VAL A 68 -13.88 5.12 5.37
C VAL A 68 -14.95 5.47 4.36
N VAL A 69 -14.69 6.50 3.55
CA VAL A 69 -15.62 7.01 2.55
C VAL A 69 -14.99 6.88 1.17
N GLU A 70 -15.67 6.29 0.20
CA GLU A 70 -15.19 6.26 -1.19
C GLU A 70 -15.22 7.68 -1.78
N ILE A 71 -14.08 8.14 -2.29
CA ILE A 71 -13.92 9.49 -2.85
C ILE A 71 -13.63 9.48 -4.36
N GLY A 72 -13.45 8.29 -4.96
CA GLY A 72 -13.36 8.13 -6.41
C GLY A 72 -12.44 7.00 -6.86
N GLU A 73 -11.97 7.09 -8.10
CA GLU A 73 -11.07 6.12 -8.73
C GLU A 73 -9.70 6.73 -9.01
N GLY A 74 -8.65 5.92 -9.04
CA GLY A 74 -7.29 6.31 -9.37
C GLY A 74 -6.58 5.28 -10.24
N VAL A 75 -5.29 5.52 -10.49
CA VAL A 75 -4.43 4.58 -11.22
C VAL A 75 -3.13 4.34 -10.47
N ARG A 76 -2.66 3.10 -10.49
CA ARG A 76 -1.37 2.70 -9.92
C ARG A 76 -0.56 1.92 -10.94
N ILE A 77 0.75 2.17 -10.95
CA ILE A 77 1.72 1.31 -11.62
C ILE A 77 2.10 0.21 -10.64
N LEU A 78 1.91 -1.04 -11.05
CA LEU A 78 2.24 -2.23 -10.27
C LEU A 78 3.44 -2.92 -10.93
N THR A 79 4.55 -3.04 -10.21
CA THR A 79 5.86 -3.45 -10.75
C THR A 79 5.86 -4.83 -11.43
N ASN A 80 4.94 -5.73 -11.06
CA ASN A 80 4.85 -7.10 -11.58
C ASN A 80 3.41 -7.49 -11.98
N ALA A 81 2.62 -6.55 -12.50
CA ALA A 81 1.22 -6.84 -12.86
C ALA A 81 1.05 -7.66 -14.13
N ILE A 82 2.05 -7.69 -15.01
CA ILE A 82 2.01 -8.46 -16.25
C ILE A 82 3.05 -9.56 -16.17
N VAL A 83 2.62 -10.80 -16.42
CA VAL A 83 3.49 -11.98 -16.46
C VAL A 83 3.41 -12.58 -17.85
N GLU A 84 4.55 -12.67 -18.52
CA GLU A 84 4.68 -13.31 -19.82
C GLU A 84 5.51 -14.58 -19.67
N HIS A 85 4.96 -15.68 -20.15
CA HIS A 85 5.66 -16.96 -20.22
C HIS A 85 6.11 -17.21 -21.65
N PHE A 86 7.33 -17.68 -21.82
CA PHE A 86 7.92 -18.03 -23.12
C PHE A 86 8.30 -19.50 -23.15
N VAL A 87 8.23 -20.09 -24.35
CA VAL A 87 8.64 -21.48 -24.63
C VAL A 87 9.74 -21.50 -25.68
N VAL A 88 10.59 -22.53 -25.64
CA VAL A 88 11.58 -22.75 -26.69
C VAL A 88 10.92 -23.44 -27.87
N VAL A 89 11.13 -22.92 -29.07
CA VAL A 89 10.74 -23.57 -30.33
C VAL A 89 11.92 -24.20 -31.04
N VAL A 90 11.63 -24.95 -32.12
CA VAL A 90 12.64 -25.50 -33.01
C VAL A 90 13.58 -24.38 -33.47
N GLY A 91 14.89 -24.59 -33.30
CA GLY A 91 15.90 -23.57 -33.58
C GLY A 91 16.27 -22.68 -32.38
N ALA A 92 15.87 -23.07 -31.17
CA ALA A 92 16.23 -22.40 -29.90
C ALA A 92 15.71 -20.95 -29.75
N ALA A 93 14.75 -20.53 -30.57
CA ALA A 93 14.07 -19.24 -30.41
C ALA A 93 13.05 -19.29 -29.26
N LEU A 94 12.75 -18.13 -28.67
CA LEU A 94 11.70 -17.97 -27.67
C LEU A 94 10.44 -17.40 -28.32
N GLU A 95 9.29 -18.00 -28.02
CA GLU A 95 7.98 -17.46 -28.38
C GLU A 95 7.06 -17.38 -27.15
N PRO A 96 6.11 -16.42 -27.13
CA PRO A 96 5.12 -16.36 -26.06
C PRO A 96 4.30 -17.65 -25.97
N LEU A 97 4.07 -18.12 -24.76
CA LEU A 97 3.21 -19.25 -24.46
C LEU A 97 1.76 -18.88 -24.80
N THR A 98 1.19 -19.56 -25.78
CA THR A 98 -0.23 -19.42 -26.12
C THR A 98 -1.12 -19.98 -25.00
N ALA A 99 -2.25 -19.33 -24.74
CA ALA A 99 -3.24 -19.81 -23.77
C ALA A 99 -3.65 -21.27 -24.07
N GLY A 100 -3.65 -22.12 -23.05
CA GLY A 100 -3.96 -23.55 -23.17
C GLY A 100 -2.81 -24.45 -23.64
N SER A 101 -1.64 -23.90 -23.97
CA SER A 101 -0.45 -24.69 -24.28
C SER A 101 0.10 -25.40 -23.04
N THR A 102 0.43 -26.68 -23.16
CA THR A 102 1.05 -27.51 -22.10
C THR A 102 2.58 -27.59 -22.19
N ARG A 103 3.17 -26.87 -23.16
CA ARG A 103 4.63 -26.86 -23.36
C ARG A 103 5.35 -26.27 -22.14
N PRO A 104 6.54 -26.79 -21.78
CA PRO A 104 7.27 -26.33 -20.61
C PRO A 104 7.71 -24.87 -20.81
N VAL A 105 7.48 -24.05 -19.79
CA VAL A 105 7.93 -22.66 -19.76
C VAL A 105 9.44 -22.63 -19.64
N ALA A 106 10.09 -21.94 -20.58
CA ALA A 106 11.53 -21.77 -20.64
C ALA A 106 11.99 -20.48 -19.96
N LEU A 107 11.18 -19.43 -20.05
CA LEU A 107 11.44 -18.13 -19.44
C LEU A 107 10.14 -17.50 -18.97
N THR A 108 10.19 -16.85 -17.80
CA THR A 108 9.11 -16.00 -17.30
C THR A 108 9.65 -14.59 -17.16
N VAL A 109 8.96 -13.62 -17.77
CA VAL A 109 9.29 -12.19 -17.68
C VAL A 109 8.13 -11.48 -16.98
N THR A 110 8.46 -10.59 -16.03
CA THR A 110 7.48 -9.76 -15.36
C THR A 110 7.65 -8.30 -15.77
N HIS A 111 6.53 -7.65 -16.09
CA HIS A 111 6.50 -6.24 -16.47
C HIS A 111 5.59 -5.43 -15.54
N ALA A 112 5.87 -4.14 -15.46
CA ALA A 112 4.99 -3.21 -14.80
C ALA A 112 3.67 -3.09 -15.58
N GLY A 113 2.55 -3.08 -14.87
CA GLY A 113 1.22 -2.86 -15.42
C GLY A 113 0.53 -1.67 -14.76
N VAL A 114 -0.47 -1.11 -15.45
CA VAL A 114 -1.31 -0.05 -14.90
C VAL A 114 -2.63 -0.65 -14.44
N ALA A 115 -2.97 -0.47 -13.16
CA ALA A 115 -4.22 -0.92 -12.57
C ALA A 115 -5.08 0.27 -12.15
N LYS A 116 -6.40 0.16 -12.37
CA LYS A 116 -7.38 1.04 -11.74
C LYS A 116 -7.47 0.68 -10.25
N VAL A 117 -7.61 1.70 -9.40
CA VAL A 117 -7.80 1.55 -7.95
C VAL A 117 -9.02 2.35 -7.49
N ARG A 118 -9.61 1.93 -6.39
CA ARG A 118 -10.62 2.70 -5.65
C ARG A 118 -9.91 3.54 -4.61
N ARG A 119 -10.31 4.81 -4.50
CA ARG A 119 -9.75 5.79 -3.54
C ARG A 119 -10.77 6.07 -2.45
N TYR A 120 -10.28 6.11 -1.22
CA TYR A 120 -11.08 6.33 -0.02
C TYR A 120 -10.44 7.43 0.82
N GLY A 121 -11.27 8.31 1.38
CA GLY A 121 -10.88 9.19 2.48
C GLY A 121 -10.85 8.40 3.79
N LEU A 122 -9.81 8.63 4.60
CA LEU A 122 -9.64 8.05 5.92
C LEU A 122 -9.61 9.14 6.97
N ASN A 123 -10.58 9.11 7.89
CA ASN A 123 -10.52 9.95 9.07
C ASN A 123 -9.71 9.24 10.18
N LEU A 124 -8.59 9.84 10.57
CA LEU A 124 -7.72 9.29 11.63
C LEU A 124 -8.20 9.63 13.04
N TYR A 125 -9.20 10.51 13.16
CA TYR A 125 -9.84 10.81 14.43
C TYR A 125 -11.02 9.86 14.60
N ARG A 126 -10.79 8.75 15.33
CA ARG A 126 -11.91 7.96 15.88
C ARG A 126 -12.81 8.91 16.65
N GLY A 127 -14.09 8.94 16.31
CA GLY A 127 -15.09 9.69 17.08
C GLY A 127 -14.93 9.34 18.56
N SER A 128 -14.70 10.38 19.36
CA SER A 128 -14.68 10.36 20.82
C SER A 128 -16.02 9.88 21.39
#